data_AF-A0A485AVP7-F1
#
_entry.id   AF-A0A485AVP7-F1
#
_cell.length_a   1.000
_cell.length_b   1.000
_cell.length_c   1.000
_cell.angle_alpha   90.00
_cell.angle_beta   90.00
_cell.angle_gamma   90.00
#
_symmetry.space_group_name_H-M   'P 1'
#
loop_
_entity.id
_entity.type
_entity.pdbx_description
1 polymer ?
#
loop_
_entity_poly.entity_id
_entity_poly.type
_entity_poly.pdbx_seq_one_letter_code
_entity_poly.pdbx_strand_id
1 'polypeptide(L)'
;MDFFSTQNILVHIPIGAGGYDLSWIEAVGTLAGLLCIWLASLEKISNYAFGLVNVTLFAIIFFQIQLYASLLLQVFFFAANVYGWYAWSRQTSSHEAELRIRWLPLPKALGWLTACIVAIALMTVFINPVFAFLTRIAVTLMQSLGLR
;
A
#
# COMPACT_ATOMS: atom_id res chain seq x y z
N MET A 1 -9.89 -10.72 22.39
CA MET A 1 -9.09 -9.51 22.05
C MET A 1 -9.74 -8.90 20.83
N ASP A 2 -10.92 -8.31 21.02
CA ASP A 2 -11.86 -7.92 19.95
C ASP A 2 -11.70 -6.45 19.50
N PHE A 3 -10.67 -5.78 20.02
CA PHE A 3 -10.36 -4.38 19.72
C PHE A 3 -9.87 -4.15 18.29
N PHE A 4 -9.20 -5.14 17.69
CA PHE A 4 -8.66 -5.02 16.33
C PHE A 4 -9.55 -5.65 15.26
N SER A 5 -10.76 -6.09 15.62
CA SER A 5 -11.69 -6.75 14.70
C SER A 5 -12.42 -5.73 13.83
N THR A 6 -12.53 -6.01 12.53
CA THR A 6 -13.38 -5.25 11.60
C THR A 6 -14.86 -5.21 12.02
N GLN A 7 -15.28 -6.13 12.90
CA GLN A 7 -16.63 -6.20 13.45
C GLN A 7 -16.90 -5.16 14.56
N ASN A 8 -15.88 -4.44 15.03
CA ASN A 8 -16.04 -3.39 16.03
C ASN A 8 -16.40 -2.06 15.33
N ILE A 9 -17.70 -1.91 15.06
CA ILE A 9 -18.25 -0.79 14.28
C ILE A 9 -18.24 0.48 15.13
N LEU A 10 -17.54 1.50 14.65
CA LEU A 10 -17.48 2.82 15.28
C LEU A 10 -18.66 3.68 14.82
N VAL A 11 -18.86 3.80 13.50
CA VAL A 11 -19.90 4.64 12.91
C VAL A 11 -20.52 3.91 11.74
N HIS A 12 -21.84 3.72 11.80
CA HIS A 12 -22.62 3.33 10.63
C HIS A 12 -22.95 4.59 9.84
N ILE A 13 -22.31 4.78 8.68
CA ILE A 13 -22.58 5.91 7.79
C ILE A 13 -23.75 5.51 6.87
N PRO A 14 -24.91 6.17 6.93
CA PRO A 14 -26.07 5.81 6.09
C PRO A 14 -25.89 6.37 4.65
N ILE A 15 -24.91 5.86 3.92
CA ILE A 15 -24.64 6.17 2.52
C ILE A 15 -24.97 4.96 1.64
N GLY A 16 -25.96 5.10 0.76
CA GLY A 16 -26.46 4.04 -0.13
C GLY A 16 -27.53 3.14 0.51
N ALA A 17 -28.04 2.17 -0.25
CA ALA A 17 -29.19 1.33 0.11
C ALA A 17 -28.93 0.28 1.24
N GLY A 18 -27.76 0.32 1.88
CA GLY A 18 -27.39 -0.63 2.94
C GLY A 18 -26.46 -0.07 4.03
N GLY A 19 -26.10 1.22 3.98
CA GLY A 19 -25.14 1.82 4.92
C GLY A 19 -23.72 1.25 4.81
N TYR A 20 -22.74 1.97 5.36
CA TYR A 20 -21.36 1.50 5.49
C TYR A 20 -20.97 1.47 6.95
N ASP A 21 -20.66 0.28 7.45
CA ASP A 21 -20.18 0.05 8.80
C ASP A 21 -18.68 0.34 8.88
N LEU A 22 -18.32 1.54 9.32
CA LEU A 22 -16.93 1.92 9.50
C LEU A 22 -16.40 1.32 10.81
N SER A 23 -15.45 0.41 10.70
CA SER A 23 -14.75 -0.15 11.86
C SER A 23 -13.86 0.89 12.55
N TRP A 24 -13.71 0.80 13.87
CA TRP A 24 -12.76 1.61 14.64
C TRP A 24 -11.34 1.57 14.05
N ILE A 25 -10.87 0.38 13.68
CA ILE A 25 -9.51 0.19 13.16
C ILE A 25 -9.32 0.83 11.77
N GLU A 26 -10.38 0.82 10.96
CA GLU A 26 -10.39 1.43 9.64
C GLU A 26 -10.43 2.96 9.72
N ALA A 27 -11.23 3.51 10.64
CA ALA A 27 -11.28 4.94 10.90
C ALA A 27 -9.90 5.47 11.35
N VAL A 28 -9.27 4.80 12.32
CA VAL A 28 -7.93 5.18 12.81
C VAL A 28 -6.86 4.99 11.73
N GLY A 29 -6.91 3.89 10.98
CA GLY A 29 -6.02 3.65 9.84
C GLY A 29 -6.12 4.77 8.81
N THR A 30 -7.35 5.11 8.40
CA THR A 30 -7.63 6.17 7.43
C THR A 30 -7.14 7.54 7.91
N LEU A 31 -7.39 7.89 9.19
CA LEU A 31 -6.87 9.13 9.77
C LEU A 31 -5.34 9.16 9.81
N ALA A 32 -4.69 8.07 10.18
CA ALA A 32 -3.23 7.95 10.13
C ALA A 32 -2.70 8.11 8.69
N GLY A 33 -3.40 7.56 7.70
CA GLY A 33 -3.09 7.73 6.28
C GLY A 33 -3.24 9.17 5.80
N LEU A 34 -4.30 9.88 6.22
CA LEU A 34 -4.48 11.29 5.91
C LEU A 34 -3.39 12.16 6.56
N LEU A 35 -3.06 11.90 7.82
CA LEU A 35 -1.97 12.58 8.53
C LEU A 35 -0.61 12.32 7.89
N CYS A 36 -0.37 11.09 7.41
CA CYS A 36 0.79 10.71 6.61
C CYS A 36 0.88 11.63 5.37
N ILE A 37 -0.14 11.67 4.50
CA ILE A 37 -0.13 12.51 3.29
C ILE A 37 0.08 14.00 3.62
N TRP A 38 -0.58 14.49 4.68
CA TRP A 38 -0.42 15.87 5.14
C TRP A 38 1.02 16.16 5.57
N LEU A 39 1.63 15.28 6.37
CA LEU A 39 3.02 15.42 6.82
C LEU A 39 4.02 15.24 5.69
N ALA A 40 3.71 14.40 4.70
CA ALA A 40 4.51 14.27 3.48
C ALA A 40 4.52 15.59 2.70
N SER A 41 3.37 16.28 2.61
CA SER A 41 3.28 17.61 2.00
C SER A 41 4.04 18.68 2.79
N LEU A 42 4.29 18.46 4.08
CA LEU A 42 5.09 19.34 4.94
C LEU A 42 6.56 18.90 5.03
N GLU A 43 6.98 17.91 4.24
CA GLU A 43 8.35 17.36 4.23
C GLU A 43 8.87 16.93 5.61
N LYS A 44 7.96 16.50 6.51
CA LYS A 44 8.34 16.03 7.84
C LYS A 44 8.65 14.54 7.83
N ILE A 45 9.78 14.14 8.43
CA ILE A 45 10.17 12.73 8.62
C ILE A 45 9.09 11.95 9.41
N SER A 46 8.32 12.63 10.28
CA SER A 46 7.19 12.04 10.99
C SER A 46 6.15 11.38 10.07
N ASN A 47 6.07 11.78 8.80
CA ASN A 47 5.26 11.11 7.76
C ASN A 47 5.44 9.58 7.78
N TYR A 48 6.69 9.10 7.85
CA TYR A 48 6.97 7.67 7.79
C TYR A 48 6.45 6.91 9.02
N ALA A 49 6.40 7.53 10.20
CA ALA A 49 5.82 6.93 11.39
C ALA A 49 4.32 6.71 11.24
N PHE A 50 3.59 7.73 10.77
CA PHE A 50 2.16 7.62 10.48
C PHE A 50 1.89 6.68 9.30
N GLY A 51 2.77 6.66 8.31
CA GLY A 51 2.75 5.70 7.21
C GLY A 51 2.86 4.25 7.68
N LEU A 52 3.80 3.95 8.58
CA LEU A 52 3.94 2.61 9.17
C LEU A 52 2.71 2.20 9.99
N VAL A 53 2.14 3.12 10.77
CA VAL A 53 0.90 2.87 11.52
C VAL A 53 -0.25 2.56 10.56
N ASN A 54 -0.46 3.41 9.56
CA ASN A 54 -1.49 3.23 8.52
C ASN A 54 -1.35 1.85 7.85
N VAL A 55 -0.15 1.57 7.34
CA VAL A 55 0.16 0.33 6.63
C VAL A 55 -0.07 -0.90 7.51
N THR A 56 0.34 -0.85 8.78
CA THR A 56 0.16 -1.98 9.70
C THR A 56 -1.32 -2.23 10.01
N LEU A 57 -2.10 -1.17 10.23
CA LEU A 57 -3.54 -1.29 10.51
C LEU A 57 -4.30 -1.85 9.29
N PHE A 58 -4.02 -1.37 8.08
CA PHE A 58 -4.61 -1.93 6.87
C PHE A 58 -4.16 -3.38 6.60
N ALA A 59 -2.93 -3.75 6.94
CA ALA A 59 -2.48 -5.14 6.83
C ALA A 59 -3.31 -6.06 7.73
N ILE A 60 -3.61 -5.64 8.97
CA ILE A 60 -4.46 -6.40 9.88
C ILE A 60 -5.88 -6.56 9.31
N ILE A 61 -6.45 -5.49 8.76
CA ILE A 61 -7.77 -5.54 8.09
C ILE A 61 -7.75 -6.53 6.93
N PHE A 62 -6.79 -6.41 6.00
CA PHE A 62 -6.70 -7.29 4.83
C PHE A 62 -6.46 -8.74 5.17
N PHE A 63 -5.75 -9.02 6.27
CA PHE A 63 -5.59 -10.37 6.79
C PHE A 63 -6.93 -10.95 7.29
N GLN A 64 -7.73 -10.15 8.01
CA GLN A 64 -9.05 -10.58 8.51
C GLN A 64 -10.04 -10.86 7.37
N ILE A 65 -10.09 -10.00 6.35
CA ILE A 65 -10.98 -10.18 5.19
C ILE A 65 -10.39 -11.11 4.12
N GLN A 66 -9.25 -11.77 4.41
CA GLN A 66 -8.59 -12.76 3.55
C GLN A 66 -8.18 -12.22 2.16
N LEU A 67 -7.97 -10.91 2.04
CA LEU A 67 -7.48 -10.26 0.82
C LEU A 67 -5.96 -10.29 0.76
N TYR A 68 -5.42 -11.47 0.44
CA TYR A 68 -3.97 -11.72 0.43
C TYR A 68 -3.18 -10.83 -0.55
N ALA A 69 -3.77 -10.48 -1.69
CA ALA A 69 -3.12 -9.59 -2.66
C ALA A 69 -2.88 -8.19 -2.07
N SER A 70 -3.91 -7.62 -1.45
CA SER A 70 -3.82 -6.32 -0.78
C SER A 70 -2.91 -6.37 0.44
N LEU A 71 -2.93 -7.47 1.20
CA LEU A 71 -2.01 -7.70 2.30
C LEU A 71 -0.55 -7.65 1.86
N LEU A 72 -0.21 -8.36 0.77
CA LEU A 72 1.16 -8.38 0.24
C LEU A 72 1.61 -7.01 -0.25
N LEU A 73 0.71 -6.27 -0.91
CA LEU A 73 0.95 -4.87 -1.28
C LEU A 73 1.23 -4.00 -0.05
N GLN A 74 0.51 -4.24 1.04
CA GLN A 74 0.72 -3.52 2.29
C GLN A 74 2.09 -3.81 2.89
N VAL A 75 2.57 -5.07 2.86
CA VAL A 75 3.93 -5.43 3.29
C VAL A 75 5.00 -4.74 2.43
N PHE A 76 4.77 -4.62 1.12
CA PHE A 76 5.66 -3.85 0.24
C PHE A 76 5.72 -2.38 0.66
N PHE A 77 4.58 -1.74 0.92
CA PHE A 77 4.55 -0.37 1.41
C PHE A 77 5.17 -0.21 2.80
N PHE A 78 5.11 -1.23 3.65
CA PHE A 78 5.81 -1.24 4.94
C PHE A 78 7.32 -1.13 4.74
N ALA A 79 7.88 -2.01 3.91
CA ALA A 79 9.32 -1.98 3.58
C ALA A 79 9.72 -0.66 2.92
N ALA A 80 8.90 -0.14 2.01
CA ALA A 80 9.14 1.16 1.36
C ALA A 80 9.13 2.33 2.37
N ASN A 81 8.23 2.33 3.35
CA ASN A 81 8.20 3.35 4.41
C ASN A 81 9.41 3.26 5.32
N VAL A 82 9.85 2.04 5.71
CA VAL A 82 11.09 1.86 6.49
C VAL A 82 12.30 2.36 5.72
N TYR A 83 12.41 2.01 4.43
CA TYR A 83 13.49 2.48 3.57
C TYR A 83 13.47 4.00 3.39
N GLY A 84 12.29 4.57 3.14
CA GLY A 84 12.10 6.02 3.02
C GLY A 84 12.50 6.75 4.30
N TRP A 85 12.09 6.25 5.47
CA TRP A 85 12.54 6.77 6.76
C TRP A 85 14.06 6.75 6.86
N TYR A 86 14.69 5.59 6.61
CA TYR A 86 16.13 5.44 6.69
C TYR A 86 16.89 6.39 5.74
N ALA A 87 16.42 6.52 4.50
CA ALA A 87 17.03 7.40 3.49
C ALA A 87 16.92 8.88 3.88
N TRP A 88 15.74 9.33 4.32
CA TRP A 88 15.51 10.72 4.72
C TRP A 88 16.15 11.09 6.06
N SER A 89 16.21 10.16 7.01
CA SER A 89 16.91 10.39 8.28
C SER A 89 18.41 10.61 8.10
N ARG A 90 19.02 10.03 7.05
CA ARG A 90 20.43 10.25 6.72
C ARG A 90 20.68 11.55 5.97
N GLN A 91 19.76 11.97 5.10
CA GLN A 91 19.90 13.22 4.35
C GLN A 91 19.88 14.46 5.26
N THR A 92 19.21 14.41 6.41
CA THR A 92 19.23 15.53 7.36
C THR A 92 20.61 15.81 7.97
N SER A 93 21.48 14.80 8.10
CA SER A 93 22.83 14.96 8.70
C SER A 93 23.87 15.51 7.72
N SER A 94 23.64 15.36 6.43
CA SER A 94 24.47 15.92 5.36
C SER A 94 23.64 16.96 4.62
N HIS A 95 23.83 18.25 4.91
CA HIS A 95 23.19 19.42 4.27
C HIS A 95 23.35 19.52 2.73
N GLU A 96 23.67 18.43 2.04
CA GLU A 96 23.83 18.38 0.60
C GLU A 96 22.62 17.73 -0.07
N ALA A 97 22.04 18.52 -0.96
CA ALA A 97 20.89 18.26 -1.80
C ALA A 97 19.54 18.55 -1.12
N GLU A 98 19.19 19.84 -1.05
CA GLU A 98 17.84 20.24 -1.49
C GLU A 98 17.46 19.33 -2.67
N LEU A 99 16.46 18.46 -2.46
CA LEU A 99 15.87 17.66 -3.51
C LEU A 99 15.35 18.65 -4.55
N ARG A 100 16.20 19.00 -5.53
CA ARG A 100 15.83 19.93 -6.59
C ARG A 100 14.66 19.30 -7.31
N ILE A 101 13.46 19.82 -7.01
CA ILE A 101 12.20 19.53 -7.69
C ILE A 101 12.44 19.85 -9.15
N ARG A 102 12.87 18.85 -9.91
CA ARG A 102 13.17 18.99 -11.32
C ARG A 102 11.92 18.55 -12.05
N TRP A 103 11.20 19.52 -12.61
CA TRP A 103 10.09 19.26 -13.50
C TRP A 103 10.52 18.27 -14.57
N LEU A 104 9.78 17.16 -14.69
CA LEU A 104 10.08 16.16 -15.70
C LEU A 104 9.84 16.80 -17.07
N PRO A 105 10.87 16.92 -17.93
CA PRO A 105 10.68 17.56 -19.23
C PRO A 105 9.67 16.75 -20.05
N LEU A 106 8.73 17.45 -20.71
CA LEU A 106 7.65 16.87 -21.53
C LEU A 106 8.04 15.63 -22.36
N PRO A 107 9.19 15.59 -23.07
CA PRO A 107 9.57 14.39 -23.84
C PRO A 107 9.83 13.15 -22.96
N LYS A 108 10.36 13.32 -21.75
CA LYS A 108 10.55 12.21 -20.79
C LYS A 108 9.22 11.79 -20.15
N ALA A 109 8.32 12.73 -19.90
CA ALA A 109 6.98 12.43 -19.40
C ALA A 109 6.17 11.60 -20.42
N LEU A 110 6.23 11.98 -21.70
CA LEU A 110 5.62 11.21 -22.80
C LEU A 110 6.23 9.81 -22.92
N GLY A 111 7.56 9.66 -22.77
CA GLY A 111 8.22 8.35 -22.76
C GLY A 111 7.78 7.45 -21.60
N TRP A 112 7.59 8.01 -20.40
CA TRP A 112 7.04 7.25 -19.27
C TRP A 112 5.56 6.92 -19.45
N LEU A 113 4.79 7.83 -20.04
CA LEU A 113 3.37 7.62 -20.34
C LEU A 113 3.19 6.48 -21.35
N THR A 114 3.97 6.45 -22.43
CA THR A 114 3.94 5.35 -23.40
C THR A 114 4.38 4.04 -22.76
N ALA A 115 5.42 4.05 -21.93
CA ALA A 115 5.84 2.86 -21.18
C ALA A 115 4.73 2.33 -20.26
N CYS A 116 4.03 3.21 -19.52
CA CYS A 116 2.89 2.82 -18.69
C CYS A 116 1.75 2.23 -19.51
N ILE A 117 1.38 2.85 -20.64
CA ILE A 117 0.32 2.32 -21.52
C ILE A 117 0.70 0.95 -22.06
N VAL A 118 1.94 0.78 -22.53
CA VAL A 118 2.44 -0.51 -23.03
C VAL A 118 2.45 -1.55 -21.92
N ALA A 119 2.88 -1.19 -20.71
CA ALA A 119 2.86 -2.09 -19.55
C ALA A 119 1.45 -2.52 -19.16
N ILE A 120 0.47 -1.60 -19.17
CA ILE A 120 -0.94 -1.90 -18.90
C ILE A 120 -1.52 -2.81 -19.99
N ALA A 121 -1.24 -2.54 -21.27
CA ALA A 121 -1.69 -3.36 -22.38
C ALA A 121 -1.09 -4.78 -22.31
N LEU A 122 0.22 -4.88 -22.02
CA LEU A 122 0.89 -6.15 -21.78
C LEU A 122 0.27 -6.89 -20.60
N MET A 123 0.10 -6.25 -19.45
CA MET A 123 -0.55 -6.87 -18.29
C MET A 123 -1.96 -7.35 -18.63
N THR A 124 -2.73 -6.59 -19.40
CA THR A 124 -4.10 -6.97 -19.80
C THR A 124 -4.10 -8.23 -20.67
N VAL A 125 -3.19 -8.33 -21.64
CA VAL A 125 -3.07 -9.49 -22.53
C VAL A 125 -2.49 -10.71 -21.80
N PHE A 126 -1.50 -10.50 -20.94
CA PHE A 126 -0.78 -11.56 -20.23
C PHE A 126 -1.36 -11.87 -18.85
N ILE A 127 -2.53 -11.33 -18.50
CA ILE A 127 -3.14 -11.56 -17.19
C ILE A 127 -3.39 -13.06 -16.97
N ASN A 128 -4.02 -13.73 -17.93
CA ASN A 128 -4.36 -15.14 -17.86
C ASN A 128 -3.13 -16.05 -17.66
N PRO A 129 -2.04 -15.94 -18.45
CA PRO A 129 -0.84 -16.76 -18.23
C PRO A 129 -0.11 -16.42 -16.93
N VAL A 130 -0.10 -15.15 -16.50
CA VAL A 130 0.50 -14.74 -15.22
C VAL A 130 -0.25 -15.36 -14.05
N PHE A 131 -1.59 -15.26 -14.04
CA PHE A 131 -2.41 -15.90 -13.01
C PHE A 131 -2.24 -17.42 -13.03
N ALA A 132 -2.23 -18.06 -14.21
CA ALA A 132 -2.00 -19.49 -14.32
C ALA A 132 -0.61 -19.91 -13.80
N PHE A 133 0.43 -19.11 -14.04
CA PHE A 133 1.78 -19.34 -13.51
C PHE A 133 1.81 -19.24 -11.98
N LEU A 134 1.21 -18.20 -11.41
CA LEU A 134 1.09 -18.03 -9.95
C LEU A 134 0.29 -19.18 -9.32
N THR A 135 -0.81 -19.61 -9.95
CA THR A 135 -1.59 -20.77 -9.50
C THR A 135 -0.75 -22.05 -9.52
N ARG A 136 0.04 -22.29 -10.58
CA ARG A 136 0.93 -23.46 -10.65
C ARG A 136 1.97 -23.46 -9.53
N ILE A 137 2.58 -22.31 -9.23
CA ILE A 137 3.53 -22.18 -8.11
C ILE A 137 2.84 -22.49 -6.78
N ALA A 138 1.66 -21.91 -6.55
CA ALA A 138 0.90 -22.14 -5.32
C ALA A 138 0.51 -23.61 -5.16
N VAL A 139 0.03 -24.27 -6.22
CA VAL A 139 -0.30 -25.70 -6.22
C VAL A 139 0.94 -26.56 -5.97
N THR A 140 2.07 -26.24 -6.60
CA THR A 140 3.33 -26.97 -6.40
C THR A 140 3.84 -26.84 -4.96
N LEU A 141 3.73 -25.64 -4.38
CA LEU A 141 4.08 -25.39 -2.97
C LEU A 141 3.18 -26.20 -2.03
N MET A 142 1.86 -26.19 -2.23
CA MET A 142 0.93 -26.98 -1.41
C MET A 142 1.22 -28.49 -1.49
N GLN A 143 1.47 -29.00 -2.70
CA GLN A 143 1.84 -30.39 -2.93
C GLN A 143 3.20 -30.75 -2.27
N SER A 144 4.17 -29.83 -2.28
CA SER A 144 5.48 -30.02 -1.63
C SER A 144 5.40 -30.02 -0.11
N LEU A 145 4.44 -29.31 0.47
CA LEU A 145 4.18 -29.25 1.91
C LEU A 145 3.29 -30.39 2.41
N GLY A 146 2.90 -31.33 1.54
CA GLY A 146 2.12 -32.52 1.90
C GLY A 146 0.63 -32.27 2.17
N LEU A 147 0.14 -31.05 1.92
CA LEU A 147 -1.27 -30.69 1.99
C LEU A 147 -1.89 -31.07 0.64
N ARG A 148 -2.60 -32.20 0.60
CA ARG A 148 -3.38 -32.64 -0.56
C ARG A 148 -4.66 -31.84 -0.72
#